data_AF-A0A4Y2BRU0-F1
#
_entry.id   AF-A0A4Y2BRU0-F1
#
_cell.length_a   1.000
_cell.length_b   1.000
_cell.length_c   1.000
_cell.angle_alpha   90.00
_cell.angle_beta   90.00
_cell.angle_gamma   90.00
#
_symmetry.space_group_name_H-M   'P 1'
#
loop_
_entity.id
_entity.type
_entity.pdbx_description
1 polymer ?
#
loop_
_entity_poly.entity_id
_entity_poly.type
_entity_poly.pdbx_seq_one_letter_code
_entity_poly.pdbx_strand_id
1 'polypeptide(L)'
;VYNNEIYIFGGYDGNREKHMNDVYKYNPVTSVWTEMKVLGKPPHPRRRHCSVLVGDVVYLFGGSSPDERALHESRRVLREHCDMHMLEFAPSLKKLSLLKIMEHQINFNCLPVSLQ
;
A
#
# COMPACT_ATOMS: atom_id res chain seq x y z
N VAL A 1 -10.46 -9.97 -3.04
CA VAL A 1 -11.85 -9.58 -3.42
C VAL A 1 -12.57 -9.20 -2.15
N TYR A 2 -13.20 -8.03 -2.10
CA TYR A 2 -13.91 -7.51 -0.93
C TYR A 2 -15.17 -6.78 -1.41
N ASN A 3 -16.34 -7.02 -0.79
CA ASN A 3 -17.63 -6.44 -1.18
C ASN A 3 -17.91 -6.47 -2.69
N ASN A 4 -17.70 -7.65 -3.32
CA ASN A 4 -17.89 -7.89 -4.75
C ASN A 4 -16.99 -7.04 -5.68
N GLU A 5 -16.00 -6.33 -5.16
CA GLU A 5 -14.99 -5.61 -5.92
C GLU A 5 -13.62 -6.32 -5.80
N ILE A 6 -12.84 -6.26 -6.88
CA ILE A 6 -11.48 -6.79 -6.92
C ILE A 6 -10.52 -5.64 -6.66
N TYR A 7 -9.64 -5.77 -5.67
CA TYR A 7 -8.62 -4.77 -5.35
C TYR A 7 -7.25 -5.31 -5.74
N ILE A 8 -6.45 -4.44 -6.36
CA ILE A 8 -5.09 -4.75 -6.80
C ILE A 8 -4.17 -3.62 -6.32
N PHE A 9 -3.03 -3.99 -5.77
CA PHE A 9 -1.97 -3.06 -5.40
C PHE A 9 -0.74 -3.33 -6.28
N GLY A 10 -0.10 -2.26 -6.76
CA GLY A 10 1.20 -2.30 -7.40
C GLY A 10 1.29 -3.22 -8.62
N GLY A 11 2.46 -3.83 -8.83
CA GLY A 11 2.77 -4.63 -10.02
C GLY A 11 3.91 -4.05 -10.84
N TYR A 12 4.08 -4.58 -12.05
CA TYR A 12 5.14 -4.18 -12.98
C TYR A 12 4.61 -4.06 -14.40
N ASP A 13 4.70 -2.85 -14.94
CA ASP A 13 4.46 -2.56 -16.34
C ASP A 13 5.72 -2.89 -17.14
N GLY A 14 5.68 -3.99 -17.89
CA GLY A 14 6.80 -4.43 -18.72
C GLY A 14 7.08 -3.51 -19.92
N ASN A 15 6.08 -2.77 -20.41
CA ASN A 15 6.25 -1.86 -21.54
C ASN A 15 6.94 -0.56 -21.11
N ARG A 16 6.62 -0.08 -19.90
CA ARG A 16 7.22 1.14 -19.32
C ARG A 16 8.39 0.86 -18.37
N GLU A 17 8.68 -0.41 -18.15
CA GLU A 17 9.70 -0.90 -17.21
C GLU A 17 9.55 -0.33 -15.79
N LYS A 18 8.29 -0.14 -15.38
CA LYS A 18 7.95 0.61 -14.17
C LYS A 18 7.27 -0.28 -13.14
N HIS A 19 7.76 -0.22 -11.90
CA HIS A 19 7.06 -0.79 -10.75
C HIS A 19 6.03 0.23 -10.25
N MET A 20 4.88 -0.26 -9.81
CA MET A 20 3.75 0.55 -9.38
C MET A 20 3.48 0.37 -7.88
N ASN A 21 2.88 1.38 -7.25
CA ASN A 21 2.44 1.38 -5.84
C ASN A 21 1.04 1.97 -5.65
N ASP A 22 0.27 2.06 -6.73
CA ASP A 22 -1.12 2.49 -6.71
C ASP A 22 -2.04 1.34 -6.30
N VAL A 23 -3.26 1.70 -5.86
CA VAL A 23 -4.33 0.75 -5.60
C VAL A 23 -5.45 1.03 -6.59
N TYR A 24 -5.86 -0.01 -7.30
CA TYR A 24 -7.04 0.03 -8.13
C TYR A 24 -8.09 -0.93 -7.59
N LYS A 25 -9.35 -0.54 -7.76
CA LYS A 25 -10.47 -1.45 -7.62
C LYS A 25 -11.17 -1.67 -8.96
N TYR A 26 -11.70 -2.87 -9.15
CA TYR A 26 -12.46 -3.27 -10.30
C TYR A 26 -13.84 -3.76 -9.86
N ASN A 27 -14.87 -3.20 -10.46
CA ASN A 27 -16.24 -3.64 -10.29
C ASN A 27 -16.61 -4.57 -11.47
N PRO A 28 -16.82 -5.88 -11.23
CA PRO A 28 -17.14 -6.83 -12.29
C PRO A 28 -18.54 -6.66 -12.88
N VAL A 29 -19.47 -6.00 -12.17
CA VAL A 29 -20.83 -5.74 -12.66
C VAL A 29 -20.81 -4.61 -13.69
N THR A 30 -20.09 -3.53 -13.41
CA THR A 30 -19.99 -2.37 -14.31
C THR A 30 -18.82 -2.45 -15.27
N SER A 31 -17.88 -3.38 -15.06
CA SER A 31 -16.61 -3.48 -15.78
C SER A 31 -15.75 -2.21 -15.72
N VAL A 32 -15.82 -1.49 -14.59
CA VAL A 32 -15.08 -0.23 -14.38
C VAL A 32 -13.90 -0.44 -13.44
N TRP A 33 -12.75 0.09 -13.84
CA TRP A 33 -11.59 0.29 -12.97
C TRP A 33 -11.65 1.67 -12.33
N THR A 34 -11.31 1.76 -11.05
CA THR A 34 -11.26 3.03 -10.31
C THR A 34 -10.00 3.06 -9.48
N GLU A 35 -9.21 4.12 -9.63
CA GLU A 35 -8.06 4.38 -8.78
C GLU A 35 -8.51 4.79 -7.37
N MET A 36 -7.92 4.16 -6.37
CA MET A 36 -8.24 4.40 -4.97
C MET A 36 -7.24 5.39 -4.37
N LYS A 37 -7.74 6.44 -3.74
CA LYS A 37 -6.92 7.29 -2.86
C LYS A 37 -6.82 6.63 -1.49
N VAL A 38 -5.64 6.12 -1.18
CA VAL A 38 -5.34 5.44 0.09
C VAL A 38 -4.68 6.43 1.06
N LEU A 39 -5.09 6.36 2.34
CA LEU A 39 -4.52 7.17 3.40
C LEU A 39 -3.24 6.54 3.98
N GLY A 40 -2.38 7.38 4.55
CA GLY A 40 -1.11 6.95 5.14
C GLY A 40 0.02 6.85 4.13
N LYS A 41 1.12 6.22 4.54
CA LYS A 41 2.30 6.07 3.69
C LYS A 41 2.16 4.81 2.82
N PRO A 42 2.14 4.92 1.48
CA PRO A 42 2.05 3.74 0.63
C PRO A 42 3.34 2.90 0.72
N PRO A 43 3.26 1.58 0.48
CA PRO A 43 4.45 0.76 0.28
C PRO A 43 5.26 1.26 -0.93
N HIS A 44 6.57 0.98 -0.94
CA HIS A 44 7.39 1.21 -2.15
C HIS A 44 6.82 0.48 -3.36
N PRO A 45 6.97 1.03 -4.59
CA PRO A 45 6.55 0.36 -5.82
C PRO A 45 7.14 -1.04 -5.93
N ARG A 46 6.29 -2.05 -6.10
CA ARG A 46 6.73 -3.44 -5.98
C ARG A 46 5.87 -4.42 -6.75
N ARG A 47 6.48 -5.57 -7.06
CA ARG A 47 5.84 -6.76 -7.65
C ARG A 47 6.15 -8.00 -6.81
N ARG A 48 5.52 -9.13 -7.13
CA ARG A 48 5.73 -10.42 -6.43
C ARG A 48 5.48 -10.36 -4.91
N HIS A 49 4.71 -9.39 -4.45
CA HIS A 49 4.23 -9.36 -3.07
C HIS A 49 3.10 -10.37 -2.93
N CYS A 50 2.79 -10.74 -1.69
CA CYS A 50 1.59 -11.50 -1.39
C CYS A 50 0.58 -10.62 -0.66
N SER A 51 -0.70 -10.90 -0.86
CA SER A 51 -1.78 -10.22 -0.17
C SER A 51 -2.83 -11.21 0.33
N VAL A 52 -3.37 -10.94 1.52
CA VAL A 52 -4.42 -11.74 2.13
C VAL A 52 -5.48 -10.83 2.76
N LEU A 53 -6.75 -11.17 2.58
CA LEU A 53 -7.87 -10.50 3.23
C LEU A 53 -8.23 -11.27 4.50
N VAL A 54 -8.25 -10.60 5.65
CA VAL A 54 -8.75 -11.15 6.93
C VAL A 54 -9.76 -10.16 7.49
N GLY A 55 -11.03 -10.56 7.56
CA GLY A 55 -12.12 -9.64 7.86
C GLY A 55 -12.17 -8.50 6.83
N ASP A 56 -12.12 -7.26 7.31
CA ASP A 56 -12.17 -6.04 6.49
C ASP A 56 -10.79 -5.41 6.24
N VAL A 57 -9.72 -6.21 6.42
CA VAL A 57 -8.34 -5.74 6.32
C VAL A 57 -7.55 -6.58 5.35
N VAL A 58 -6.93 -5.92 4.37
CA VAL A 58 -5.94 -6.54 3.48
C VAL A 58 -4.56 -6.37 4.08
N TYR A 59 -3.86 -7.48 4.27
CA TYR A 59 -2.46 -7.53 4.65
C TYR A 59 -1.64 -7.75 3.40
N LEU A 60 -0.60 -6.95 3.22
CA LEU A 60 0.36 -7.05 2.14
C LEU A 60 1.74 -7.31 2.71
N PHE A 61 2.43 -8.32 2.19
CA PHE A 61 3.76 -8.68 2.67
C PHE A 61 4.76 -8.91 1.53
N GLY A 62 5.97 -8.44 1.78
CA GLY A 62 7.15 -8.65 0.95
C GLY A 62 7.03 -8.12 -0.49
N GLY A 63 7.58 -8.89 -1.43
CA GLY A 63 7.76 -8.50 -2.82
C GLY A 63 9.07 -7.75 -3.06
N SER A 64 9.24 -7.26 -4.29
CA SER A 64 10.51 -6.69 -4.75
C SER A 64 10.31 -5.35 -5.45
N SER A 65 11.21 -4.39 -5.22
CA SER A 65 11.27 -3.10 -5.93
C SER A 65 12.61 -2.91 -6.63
N PRO A 66 12.75 -1.95 -7.56
CA PRO A 66 14.06 -1.51 -8.02
C PRO A 66 14.93 -1.08 -6.83
N ASP A 67 16.21 -1.44 -6.86
CA ASP A 67 17.19 -0.86 -5.96
C ASP A 67 17.68 0.46 -6.54
N GLU A 68 17.24 1.58 -5.95
CA GLU A 68 17.64 2.92 -6.38
C GLU A 68 19.16 3.15 -6.30
N ARG A 69 19.87 2.38 -5.47
CA ARG A 69 21.33 2.47 -5.35
C ARG A 69 22.06 1.77 -6.49
N ALA A 70 21.40 0.84 -7.16
CA ALA A 70 21.97 0.04 -8.24
C ALA A 70 21.76 0.66 -9.64
N LEU A 71 21.17 1.86 -9.73
CA LEU A 71 20.93 2.56 -11.00
C LEU A 71 22.21 2.82 -11.82
N HIS A 72 23.39 2.68 -11.22
CA HIS A 72 24.68 2.84 -11.89
C HIS A 72 25.23 1.56 -12.55
N GLU A 73 24.64 0.39 -12.32
CA GLU A 73 25.12 -0.87 -12.90
C GLU A 73 24.13 -1.42 -13.94
N SER A 74 24.63 -1.93 -15.05
CA SER A 74 23.84 -2.47 -16.17
C SER A 74 22.97 -3.70 -15.83
N ARG A 75 22.87 -4.07 -14.54
CA ARG A 75 22.02 -5.14 -14.03
C ARG A 75 20.91 -4.53 -13.20
N ARG A 76 19.66 -4.85 -13.55
CA ARG A 76 18.48 -4.48 -12.74
C ARG A 76 18.49 -5.25 -11.43
N VAL A 77 19.11 -4.68 -10.40
CA VAL A 77 19.06 -5.23 -9.06
C VAL A 77 17.70 -4.90 -8.45
N LEU A 78 17.03 -5.94 -7.97
CA LEU A 78 15.79 -5.80 -7.22
C LEU A 78 16.11 -5.96 -5.74
N ARG A 79 15.59 -5.05 -4.93
CA ARG A 79 15.59 -5.17 -3.48
C ARG A 79 14.35 -5.95 -3.07
N GLU A 80 14.56 -7.04 -2.35
CA GLU A 80 13.49 -7.79 -1.70
C GLU A 80 13.06 -7.09 -0.41
N HIS A 81 11.75 -7.13 -0.13
CA HIS A 81 11.14 -6.53 1.05
C HIS A 81 10.66 -7.62 2.00
N CYS A 82 10.77 -7.35 3.30
CA CYS A 82 10.22 -8.16 4.39
C CYS A 82 9.28 -7.34 5.29
N ASP A 83 8.79 -6.21 4.80
CA ASP A 83 7.84 -5.34 5.50
C ASP A 83 6.39 -5.85 5.33
N MET A 84 5.51 -5.37 6.21
CA MET A 84 4.08 -5.63 6.20
C MET A 84 3.32 -4.32 6.12
N HIS A 85 2.29 -4.29 5.30
CA HIS A 85 1.38 -3.16 5.14
C HIS A 85 -0.07 -3.61 5.27
N MET A 86 -0.92 -2.69 5.71
CA MET A 86 -2.35 -2.98 5.93
C MET A 86 -3.20 -1.94 5.22
N LEU A 87 -4.21 -2.40 4.49
CA LEU A 87 -5.29 -1.58 3.95
C LEU A 87 -6.58 -1.97 4.66
N GLU A 88 -7.09 -1.06 5.50
CA GLU A 88 -8.35 -1.24 6.22
C GLU A 88 -9.49 -0.55 5.47
N PHE A 89 -10.57 -1.28 5.19
CA PHE A 89 -11.76 -0.70 4.54
C PHE A 89 -12.68 0.05 5.50
N ALA A 90 -12.55 -0.20 6.81
CA ALA A 90 -13.32 0.44 7.86
C ALA A 90 -12.42 0.91 9.03
N PRO A 91 -11.53 1.90 8.81
CA PRO A 91 -10.62 2.36 9.85
C PRO A 91 -11.38 3.02 11.01
N SER A 92 -10.96 2.75 12.24
CA SER A 92 -11.51 3.43 13.41
C SER A 92 -11.20 4.93 13.41
N LEU A 93 -12.04 5.74 14.08
CA LEU A 93 -11.77 7.17 14.27
C LEU A 93 -10.40 7.40 14.91
N LYS A 94 -10.01 6.56 15.88
CA LYS A 94 -8.67 6.60 16.50
C LYS A 94 -7.57 6.48 15.44
N LYS A 95 -7.69 5.54 14.50
CA LYS A 95 -6.70 5.34 13.44
C LYS A 95 -6.66 6.51 12.47
N LEU A 96 -7.83 7.04 12.08
CA LEU A 96 -7.91 8.22 11.23
C LEU A 96 -7.30 9.47 11.89
N SER A 97 -7.56 9.68 13.18
CA SER A 97 -6.95 10.76 13.96
C SER A 97 -5.44 10.61 14.03
N LEU A 98 -4.94 9.40 14.30
CA LEU A 98 -3.50 9.14 14.34
C LEU A 98 -2.83 9.40 12.98
N LEU A 99 -3.43 8.93 11.88
CA LEU A 99 -2.93 9.21 10.53
C LEU A 99 -2.87 10.72 10.26
N LYS A 100 -3.87 11.49 10.72
CA LYS A 100 -3.88 12.95 10.55
C LYS A 100 -2.79 13.63 11.36
N ILE A 101 -2.57 13.18 12.60
CA ILE A 101 -1.49 13.67 13.46
C ILE A 101 -0.12 13.41 12.81
N MET A 102 0.10 12.21 12.27
CA MET A 102 1.34 11.84 11.58
C MET A 102 1.55 12.68 10.30
N GLU A 103 0.49 12.90 9.52
CA GLU A 103 0.54 13.72 8.31
C GLU A 103 0.97 15.17 8.61
N HIS A 104 0.50 15.73 9.72
CA HIS A 104 0.80 17.11 10.13
C HIS A 104 2.02 17.23 11.05
N GLN A 105 2.73 16.12 11.30
CA GLN A 105 3.88 16.05 12.22
C GLN A 105 3.59 16.69 13.60
N ILE A 106 2.34 16.59 14.07
CA ILE A 106 1.92 17.19 15.34
C ILE A 106 2.60 16.43 16.47
N ASN A 107 3.17 17.13 17.45
CA ASN A 107 3.79 16.50 18.60
C ASN A 107 2.76 15.70 19.41
N PHE A 108 2.90 14.37 19.40
CA PHE A 108 2.00 13.41 20.05
C PHE A 108 2.39 13.10 21.51
N ASN A 109 3.45 13.69 22.04
CA ASN A 109 3.85 13.51 23.45
C ASN A 109 2.78 14.01 24.43
N CYS A 110 1.89 14.91 23.98
CA CYS A 110 0.77 15.44 24.77
C CYS A 110 -0.52 14.62 24.62
N LEU A 111 -0.54 13.58 23.79
CA LEU A 111 -1.71 12.71 23.67
C LEU A 111 -1.84 11.80 24.90
N PRO A 112 -3.06 11.47 25.33
CA PRO A 112 -3.28 10.43 26.33
C PRO A 112 -2.57 9.13 25.95
N VAL A 113 -2.06 8.37 26.93
CA VAL A 113 -1.36 7.09 26.69
C VAL A 113 -2.20 6.10 25.88
N SER A 114 -3.53 6.18 25.96
CA SER A 114 -4.44 5.36 25.16
C SER A 114 -4.48 5.72 23.67
N LEU A 115 -3.89 6.86 23.28
CA LEU A 115 -3.78 7.39 21.92
C LEU A 115 -2.33 7.51 21.43
N GLN A 116 -1.35 7.31 22.32
CA GLN A 116 0.05 7.03 21.99
C GLN A 116 0.22 5.56 21.60
#